data_AF-A0A929KWG7-F1
#
_entry.id   AF-A0A929KWG7-F1
#
_cell.length_a   1.000
_cell.length_b   1.000
_cell.length_c   1.000
_cell.angle_alpha   90.00
_cell.angle_beta   90.00
_cell.angle_gamma   90.00
#
_symmetry.space_group_name_H-M   'P 1'
#
loop_
_entity.id
_entity.type
_entity.pdbx_description
1 polymer ?
#
loop_
_entity_poly.entity_id
_entity_poly.type
_entity_poly.pdbx_seq_one_letter_code
_entity_poly.pdbx_strand_id
1 'polypeptide(L)'
;MSAYYSTVSDTCKINADHITLIANFFKKPFPIDPTRRGLDGIDVGVNYRSDRVTQEFGFWSPDSSSNESKLAILLINIMNNSFKKPNTINYIEQLEQYFPHKLGLKKIADKPLTYKLYGTVSVNDQKQLKDFFRTLIDKKEVYIDMSNFSRMGKMFYPDVKDLMTKNANIYWLNLTPTGLKQLREVGVADKNIITK
;
A
#
# COMPACT_ATOMS: atom_id res chain seq x y z
N MET A 1 7.39 -27.42 -6.17
CA MET A 1 7.34 -26.50 -5.01
C MET A 1 5.88 -26.21 -4.73
N SER A 2 5.34 -26.68 -3.61
CA SER A 2 3.97 -26.35 -3.18
C SER A 2 4.05 -25.10 -2.30
N ALA A 3 3.48 -23.99 -2.75
CA ALA A 3 3.34 -22.80 -1.92
C ALA A 3 2.22 -23.06 -0.91
N TYR A 4 2.58 -23.20 0.37
CA TYR A 4 1.61 -23.20 1.46
C TYR A 4 1.02 -21.78 1.58
N TYR A 5 -0.18 -21.58 1.06
CA TYR A 5 -0.96 -20.38 1.34
C TYR A 5 -1.54 -20.52 2.76
N SER A 6 -1.03 -19.76 3.72
CA SER A 6 -1.69 -19.63 5.02
C SER A 6 -3.03 -18.92 4.83
N THR A 7 -4.14 -19.58 5.12
CA THR A 7 -5.45 -18.94 5.16
C THR A 7 -5.55 -18.03 6.38
N VAL A 8 -5.42 -16.72 6.17
CA VAL A 8 -5.78 -15.72 7.18
C VAL A 8 -7.30 -15.57 7.17
N SER A 9 -7.99 -16.22 8.12
CA SER A 9 -9.42 -16.02 8.33
C SER A 9 -9.61 -14.92 9.38
N ASP A 10 -10.03 -13.75 8.94
CA ASP A 10 -10.24 -12.58 9.78
C ASP A 10 -11.53 -11.92 9.24
N THR A 11 -12.49 -11.62 10.11
CA THR A 11 -13.80 -11.11 9.69
C THR A 11 -13.80 -9.58 9.65
N CYS A 12 -14.30 -9.03 8.54
CA CYS A 12 -14.38 -7.61 8.28
C CYS A 12 -15.81 -7.09 8.51
N LYS A 13 -15.97 -5.94 9.19
CA LYS A 13 -17.27 -5.26 9.29
C LYS A 13 -17.45 -4.32 8.10
N ILE A 14 -18.44 -4.62 7.25
CA ILE A 14 -18.79 -3.84 6.06
C ILE A 14 -20.00 -2.95 6.41
N ASN A 15 -19.98 -1.67 6.03
CA ASN A 15 -21.11 -0.75 6.25
C ASN A 15 -22.09 -0.77 5.05
N ALA A 16 -23.25 -0.12 5.19
CA ALA A 16 -24.30 -0.11 4.16
C ALA A 16 -23.85 0.50 2.81
N ASP A 17 -22.99 1.52 2.85
CA ASP A 17 -22.46 2.17 1.65
C ASP A 17 -21.52 1.23 0.88
N HIS A 18 -20.63 0.53 1.59
CA HIS A 18 -19.78 -0.51 1.04
C HIS A 18 -20.62 -1.63 0.45
N ILE A 19 -21.68 -2.08 1.13
CA ILE A 19 -22.60 -3.12 0.63
C ILE A 19 -23.25 -2.67 -0.69
N THR A 20 -23.69 -1.41 -0.78
CA THR A 20 -24.34 -0.88 -1.99
C THR A 20 -23.38 -0.82 -3.16
N LEU A 21 -22.14 -0.36 -2.93
CA LEU A 21 -21.10 -0.26 -3.95
C LEU A 21 -20.64 -1.64 -4.43
N ILE A 22 -20.42 -2.56 -3.48
CA ILE A 22 -20.18 -3.99 -3.71
C ILE A 22 -21.33 -4.51 -4.57
N ALA A 23 -22.57 -4.49 -4.09
CA ALA A 23 -23.75 -5.02 -4.79
C ALA A 23 -23.93 -4.46 -6.21
N ASN A 24 -23.68 -3.17 -6.43
CA ASN A 24 -23.75 -2.57 -7.77
C ASN A 24 -22.68 -3.10 -8.72
N PHE A 25 -21.51 -3.48 -8.21
CA PHE A 25 -20.48 -4.18 -8.97
C PHE A 25 -20.94 -5.60 -9.36
N PHE A 26 -21.49 -6.37 -8.41
CA PHE A 26 -21.91 -7.77 -8.65
C PHE A 26 -23.19 -7.90 -9.48
N LYS A 27 -24.03 -6.84 -9.59
CA LYS A 27 -25.21 -6.83 -10.48
C LYS A 27 -24.86 -6.94 -11.97
N LYS A 28 -23.62 -6.63 -12.36
CA LYS A 28 -23.11 -6.79 -13.73
C LYS A 28 -21.71 -7.41 -13.66
N PRO A 29 -21.59 -8.74 -13.46
CA PRO A 29 -20.29 -9.36 -13.47
C PRO A 29 -19.58 -9.10 -14.78
N PHE A 30 -18.30 -8.74 -14.69
CA PHE A 30 -17.43 -8.76 -15.86
C PHE A 30 -17.25 -10.23 -16.24
N PRO A 31 -17.60 -10.64 -17.48
CA PRO A 31 -17.21 -11.96 -17.94
C PRO A 31 -15.69 -12.05 -17.85
N ILE A 32 -15.18 -13.15 -17.28
CA ILE A 32 -13.75 -13.46 -17.34
C ILE A 32 -13.39 -13.50 -18.82
N ASP A 33 -12.57 -12.56 -19.28
CA ASP A 33 -12.03 -12.60 -20.63
C ASP A 33 -10.77 -13.49 -20.60
N PRO A 34 -10.86 -14.74 -21.07
CA PRO A 34 -9.73 -15.67 -21.01
C PRO A 34 -8.56 -15.24 -21.91
N THR A 35 -8.76 -14.24 -22.78
CA THR A 35 -7.74 -13.70 -23.68
C THR A 35 -6.96 -12.53 -23.07
N ARG A 36 -7.50 -11.87 -22.03
CA ARG A 36 -6.82 -10.81 -21.28
C ARG A 36 -5.95 -11.40 -20.17
N ARG A 37 -4.82 -12.00 -20.55
CA ARG A 37 -3.78 -12.37 -19.59
C ARG A 37 -2.91 -11.17 -19.28
N GLY A 38 -2.79 -10.87 -18.00
CA GLY A 38 -1.88 -9.86 -17.53
C GLY A 38 -0.42 -10.20 -17.71
N LEU A 39 0.39 -9.21 -18.11
CA LEU A 39 1.85 -9.36 -18.19
C LEU A 39 2.52 -9.28 -16.80
N ASP A 40 1.81 -8.82 -15.77
CA ASP A 40 2.28 -8.77 -14.39
C ASP A 40 2.13 -10.11 -13.63
N GLY A 41 1.35 -11.05 -14.19
CA GLY A 41 1.12 -12.38 -13.63
C GLY A 41 0.16 -12.43 -12.43
N ILE A 42 -0.73 -11.45 -12.26
CA ILE A 42 -1.60 -11.37 -11.07
C ILE A 42 -3.08 -11.48 -11.41
N ASP A 43 -3.66 -12.63 -11.14
CA ASP A 43 -5.11 -12.85 -11.26
C ASP A 43 -5.80 -12.72 -9.90
N VAL A 44 -6.88 -11.95 -9.85
CA VAL A 44 -7.72 -11.82 -8.66
C VAL A 44 -8.96 -12.69 -8.83
N GLY A 45 -9.07 -13.73 -8.00
CA GLY A 45 -10.30 -14.52 -7.88
C GLY A 45 -11.21 -13.95 -6.79
N VAL A 46 -12.50 -13.80 -7.08
CA VAL A 46 -13.52 -13.33 -6.15
C VAL A 46 -14.61 -14.39 -6.00
N ASN A 47 -14.86 -14.80 -4.76
CA ASN A 47 -16.03 -15.57 -4.38
C ASN A 47 -16.93 -14.68 -3.51
N TYR A 48 -18.10 -14.34 -4.05
CA TYR A 48 -19.12 -13.56 -3.37
C TYR A 48 -20.24 -14.48 -2.89
N ARG A 49 -20.60 -14.35 -1.61
CA ARG A 49 -21.70 -15.10 -1.01
C ARG A 49 -22.60 -14.17 -0.20
N SER A 50 -23.89 -14.26 -0.46
CA SER A 50 -24.98 -13.62 0.29
C SER A 50 -26.07 -14.65 0.56
N ASP A 51 -27.10 -14.28 1.34
CA ASP A 51 -28.23 -15.17 1.64
C ASP A 51 -28.98 -15.65 0.38
N ARG A 52 -28.88 -14.92 -0.72
CA ARG A 52 -29.65 -15.17 -1.95
C ARG A 52 -28.81 -15.52 -3.17
N VAL A 53 -27.52 -15.17 -3.17
CA VAL A 53 -26.64 -15.29 -4.35
C VAL A 53 -25.25 -15.74 -3.92
N THR A 54 -24.76 -16.78 -4.60
CA THR A 54 -23.33 -17.12 -4.64
C THR A 54 -22.83 -16.86 -6.05
N GLN A 55 -21.69 -16.18 -6.18
CA GLN A 55 -21.13 -15.82 -7.47
C GLN A 55 -19.61 -15.86 -7.43
N GLU A 56 -19.02 -16.43 -8.47
CA GLU A 56 -17.58 -16.46 -8.69
C GLU A 56 -17.24 -15.68 -9.96
N PHE A 57 -16.20 -14.86 -9.89
CA PHE A 57 -15.60 -14.21 -11.05
C PHE A 57 -14.15 -13.88 -10.73
N GLY A 58 -13.39 -13.49 -11.74
CA GLY A 58 -12.04 -13.02 -11.55
C GLY A 58 -11.74 -11.86 -12.47
N PHE A 59 -10.69 -11.13 -12.13
CA PHE A 59 -10.19 -10.05 -12.97
C PHE A 59 -8.67 -9.96 -12.89
N TRP A 60 -8.10 -9.44 -13.97
CA TRP A 60 -6.75 -8.91 -14.00
C TRP A 60 -6.80 -7.40 -13.71
N SER A 61 -5.77 -6.82 -13.08
CA SER A 61 -5.74 -5.39 -12.72
C SER A 61 -4.72 -4.56 -13.51
N PRO A 62 -4.96 -4.27 -14.80
CA PRO A 62 -3.97 -3.60 -15.64
C PRO A 62 -3.92 -2.08 -15.57
N ASP A 63 -5.08 -1.46 -15.40
CA ASP A 63 -5.22 -0.02 -15.62
C ASP A 63 -5.91 0.60 -14.43
N SER A 64 -5.29 1.67 -13.95
CA SER A 64 -5.82 2.47 -12.87
C SER A 64 -7.18 3.11 -13.12
N SER A 65 -7.62 3.15 -14.38
CA SER A 65 -8.92 3.70 -14.78
C SER A 65 -10.08 2.68 -14.74
N SER A 66 -9.77 1.38 -14.64
CA SER A 66 -10.74 0.31 -14.82
C SER A 66 -11.68 0.16 -13.61
N ASN A 67 -12.82 -0.51 -13.81
CA ASN A 67 -13.76 -0.75 -12.71
C ASN A 67 -13.20 -1.80 -11.73
N GLU A 68 -12.47 -2.78 -12.24
CA GLU A 68 -11.74 -3.81 -11.50
C GLU A 68 -10.73 -3.19 -10.53
N SER A 69 -9.97 -2.22 -11.02
CA SER A 69 -9.08 -1.38 -10.23
C SER A 69 -9.84 -0.67 -9.09
N LYS A 70 -10.98 -0.03 -9.38
CA LYS A 70 -11.81 0.65 -8.36
C LYS A 70 -12.33 -0.34 -7.31
N LEU A 71 -12.73 -1.54 -7.71
CA LEU A 71 -13.13 -2.60 -6.78
C LEU A 71 -11.96 -3.04 -5.90
N ALA A 72 -10.78 -3.28 -6.47
CA ALA A 72 -9.60 -3.66 -5.70
C ALA A 72 -9.24 -2.60 -4.66
N ILE A 73 -9.23 -1.31 -5.05
CA ILE A 73 -9.02 -0.18 -4.13
C ILE A 73 -10.06 -0.18 -3.02
N LEU A 74 -11.35 -0.36 -3.36
CA LEU A 74 -12.42 -0.40 -2.38
C LEU A 74 -12.20 -1.53 -1.37
N LEU A 75 -11.88 -2.74 -1.83
CA LEU A 75 -11.62 -3.89 -0.98
C LEU A 75 -10.42 -3.64 -0.08
N ILE A 76 -9.31 -3.12 -0.62
CA ILE A 76 -8.11 -2.76 0.17
C ILE A 76 -8.45 -1.73 1.24
N ASN A 77 -9.22 -0.69 0.91
CA ASN A 77 -9.66 0.31 1.89
C ASN A 77 -10.51 -0.30 3.00
N ILE A 78 -11.45 -1.18 2.64
CA ILE A 78 -12.28 -1.91 3.60
C ILE A 78 -11.39 -2.75 4.53
N MET A 79 -10.44 -3.50 3.97
CA MET A 79 -9.52 -4.36 4.72
C MET A 79 -8.62 -3.54 5.66
N ASN A 80 -8.00 -2.46 5.18
CA ASN A 80 -7.14 -1.57 5.96
C ASN A 80 -7.89 -0.93 7.15
N ASN A 81 -9.18 -0.61 6.97
CA ASN A 81 -9.99 -0.02 8.03
C ASN A 81 -10.47 -1.04 9.06
N SER A 82 -10.68 -2.28 8.63
CA SER A 82 -11.32 -3.32 9.47
C SER A 82 -10.33 -4.16 10.24
N PHE A 83 -9.20 -4.50 9.64
CA PHE A 83 -8.20 -5.32 10.30
C PHE A 83 -7.25 -4.47 11.14
N LYS A 84 -6.81 -5.05 12.26
CA LYS A 84 -5.86 -4.40 13.20
C LYS A 84 -4.68 -5.29 13.57
N LYS A 85 -4.75 -6.59 13.28
CA LYS A 85 -3.66 -7.53 13.55
C LYS A 85 -2.44 -7.15 12.69
N PRO A 86 -1.24 -7.00 13.28
CA PRO A 86 -0.05 -6.57 12.55
C PRO A 86 0.26 -7.43 11.31
N ASN A 87 0.15 -8.76 11.44
CA ASN A 87 0.42 -9.68 10.32
C ASN A 87 -0.59 -9.50 9.18
N THR A 88 -1.87 -9.31 9.50
CA THR A 88 -2.93 -9.05 8.51
C THR A 88 -2.69 -7.72 7.80
N ILE A 89 -2.34 -6.66 8.54
CA ILE A 89 -1.99 -5.35 7.97
C ILE A 89 -0.77 -5.44 7.06
N ASN A 90 0.27 -6.16 7.47
CA ASN A 90 1.45 -6.38 6.65
C ASN A 90 1.08 -7.05 5.31
N TYR A 91 0.28 -8.11 5.37
CA TYR A 91 -0.18 -8.80 4.17
C TYR A 91 -0.99 -7.88 3.25
N ILE A 92 -1.89 -7.06 3.78
CA ILE A 92 -2.68 -6.10 2.98
C ILE A 92 -1.78 -5.05 2.32
N GLU A 93 -0.77 -4.53 3.04
CA GLU A 93 0.19 -3.57 2.50
C GLU A 93 1.09 -4.17 1.40
N GLN A 94 1.35 -5.48 1.45
CA GLN A 94 2.01 -6.21 0.36
C GLN A 94 1.07 -6.39 -0.83
N LEU A 95 -0.18 -6.75 -0.56
CA LEU A 95 -1.21 -6.92 -1.58
C LEU A 95 -1.45 -5.63 -2.37
N GLU A 96 -1.50 -4.49 -1.68
CA GLU A 96 -1.74 -3.17 -2.28
C GLU A 96 -0.68 -2.79 -3.34
N GLN A 97 0.56 -3.28 -3.21
CA GLN A 97 1.65 -2.99 -4.15
C GLN A 97 1.45 -3.61 -5.54
N TYR A 98 0.60 -4.62 -5.63
CA TYR A 98 0.28 -5.27 -6.89
C TYR A 98 -0.72 -4.48 -7.72
N PHE A 99 -1.38 -3.50 -7.12
CA PHE A 99 -2.34 -2.66 -7.80
C PHE A 99 -1.70 -1.30 -8.13
N PRO A 100 -1.96 -0.73 -9.31
CA PRO A 100 -1.29 0.49 -9.80
C PRO A 100 -1.81 1.77 -9.10
N HIS A 101 -1.91 1.77 -7.77
CA HIS A 101 -2.71 2.71 -7.03
C HIS A 101 -2.00 3.26 -5.81
N LYS A 102 -1.37 4.41 -6.07
CA LYS A 102 -0.85 5.36 -5.09
C LYS A 102 0.47 4.92 -4.47
N LEU A 103 1.23 5.92 -4.07
CA LEU A 103 2.39 5.73 -3.21
C LEU A 103 1.93 5.02 -1.93
N GLY A 104 2.60 3.93 -1.55
CA GLY A 104 2.36 3.19 -0.31
C GLY A 104 2.68 4.04 0.91
N LEU A 105 1.81 5.00 1.21
CA LEU A 105 2.00 6.05 2.20
C LEU A 105 0.70 6.26 2.97
N LYS A 106 0.75 6.10 4.29
CA LYS A 106 -0.37 6.40 5.17
C LYS A 106 0.08 7.00 6.48
N LYS A 107 -0.75 7.88 7.05
CA LYS A 107 -0.57 8.39 8.40
C LYS A 107 -1.04 7.35 9.41
N ILE A 108 -0.23 7.06 10.41
CA ILE A 108 -0.53 6.06 11.44
C ILE A 108 -0.68 6.66 12.84
N ALA A 109 -0.12 7.84 13.10
CA ALA A 109 -0.33 8.57 14.37
C ALA A 109 -0.20 10.08 14.19
N ASP A 110 -0.89 10.83 15.07
CA ASP A 110 -0.80 12.28 15.18
C ASP A 110 0.23 12.77 16.21
N LYS A 111 0.44 11.99 17.27
CA LYS A 111 1.30 12.34 18.42
C LYS A 111 2.09 11.11 18.90
N PRO A 112 3.39 11.00 18.59
CA PRO A 112 4.10 11.85 17.63
C PRO A 112 3.55 11.69 16.21
N LEU A 113 3.82 12.65 15.32
CA LEU A 113 3.35 12.60 13.94
C LEU A 113 4.10 11.48 13.20
N THR A 114 3.38 10.42 12.87
CA THR A 114 3.98 9.21 12.30
C THR A 114 3.27 8.82 11.01
N TYR A 115 4.06 8.62 9.97
CA TYR A 115 3.66 8.05 8.69
C TYR A 115 4.29 6.67 8.52
N LYS A 116 3.69 5.86 7.65
CA LYS A 116 4.27 4.62 7.17
C LYS A 116 4.48 4.72 5.67
N LEU A 117 5.71 4.46 5.22
CA LEU A 117 6.09 4.32 3.82
C LEU A 117 6.41 2.85 3.56
N TYR A 118 5.65 2.21 2.67
CA TYR A 118 5.76 0.79 2.38
C TYR A 118 5.77 0.53 0.87
N GLY A 119 6.24 -0.66 0.51
CA GLY A 119 6.35 -1.12 -0.86
C GLY A 119 7.50 -0.52 -1.65
N THR A 120 7.30 -0.45 -2.97
CA THR A 120 8.30 0.07 -3.91
C THR A 120 7.91 1.46 -4.35
N VAL A 121 8.83 2.41 -4.24
CA VAL A 121 8.66 3.75 -4.81
C VAL A 121 9.18 3.74 -6.24
N SER A 122 8.27 3.91 -7.19
CA SER A 122 8.51 3.94 -8.62
C SER A 122 8.49 5.35 -9.19
N VAL A 123 8.93 5.52 -10.45
CA VAL A 123 8.86 6.82 -11.16
C VAL A 123 7.45 7.41 -11.18
N ASN A 124 6.42 6.57 -11.21
CA ASN A 124 5.02 7.00 -11.20
C ASN A 124 4.61 7.66 -9.88
N ASP A 125 5.36 7.40 -8.80
CA ASP A 125 5.10 7.95 -7.46
C ASP A 125 5.80 9.27 -7.21
N GLN A 126 6.65 9.74 -8.13
CA GLN A 126 7.53 10.88 -7.90
C GLN A 126 6.78 12.13 -7.45
N LYS A 127 5.67 12.46 -8.12
CA LYS A 127 4.88 13.64 -7.77
C LYS A 127 4.29 13.51 -6.36
N GLN A 128 3.69 12.36 -6.04
CA GLN A 128 3.07 12.11 -4.74
C GLN A 128 4.11 12.16 -3.61
N LEU A 129 5.29 11.56 -3.82
CA LEU A 129 6.37 11.59 -2.84
C LEU A 129 6.88 13.00 -2.58
N LYS A 130 7.12 13.79 -3.63
CA LYS A 130 7.56 15.18 -3.51
C LYS A 130 6.54 16.05 -2.80
N ASP A 131 5.27 15.90 -3.17
CA ASP A 131 4.18 16.64 -2.52
C ASP A 131 4.08 16.26 -1.04
N PHE A 132 4.22 14.97 -0.70
CA PHE A 132 4.30 14.52 0.68
C PHE A 132 5.49 15.13 1.43
N PHE A 133 6.72 15.05 0.90
CA PHE A 133 7.91 15.59 1.55
C PHE A 133 7.80 17.10 1.81
N ARG A 134 7.18 17.86 0.89
CA ARG A 134 6.90 19.29 1.12
C ARG A 134 6.04 19.54 2.35
N THR A 135 5.06 18.67 2.63
CA THR A 135 4.20 18.81 3.83
C THR A 135 4.96 18.60 5.15
N LEU A 136 6.17 18.03 5.09
CA LEU A 136 6.96 17.70 6.26
C LEU A 136 7.96 18.79 6.65
N ILE A 137 8.29 19.74 5.76
CA ILE A 137 9.39 20.70 5.96
C ILE A 137 9.24 21.48 7.27
N ASP A 138 8.04 21.99 7.58
CA ASP A 138 7.80 22.82 8.78
C ASP A 138 7.33 22.02 10.00
N LYS A 139 7.42 20.68 9.95
CA LYS A 139 6.95 19.82 11.05
C LYS A 139 8.05 19.67 12.09
N LYS A 140 7.70 19.89 13.36
CA LYS A 140 8.67 19.86 14.47
C LYS A 140 9.39 18.52 14.60
N GLU A 141 8.65 17.43 14.50
CA GLU A 141 9.16 16.07 14.66
C GLU A 141 8.28 15.12 13.85
N VAL A 142 8.88 14.30 12.99
CA VAL A 142 8.16 13.37 12.12
C VAL A 142 8.85 12.02 12.14
N TYR A 143 8.04 10.97 12.25
CA TYR A 143 8.49 9.60 12.18
C TYR A 143 7.98 8.93 10.90
N ILE A 144 8.85 8.23 10.19
CA ILE A 144 8.51 7.46 8.99
C ILE A 144 8.86 6.00 9.24
N ASP A 145 7.82 5.19 9.45
CA ASP A 145 7.92 3.74 9.56
C ASP A 145 8.14 3.11 8.18
N MET A 146 9.19 2.30 8.07
CA MET A 146 9.60 1.60 6.84
C MET A 146 9.59 0.07 7.00
N SER A 147 8.78 -0.48 7.91
CA SER A 147 8.76 -1.93 8.21
C SER A 147 8.48 -2.80 6.99
N ASN A 148 7.72 -2.27 6.03
CA ASN A 148 7.30 -2.95 4.81
C ASN A 148 7.80 -2.25 3.55
N PHE A 149 8.82 -1.41 3.69
CA PHE A 149 9.47 -0.77 2.57
C PHE A 149 10.36 -1.78 1.83
N SER A 150 10.15 -1.89 0.53
CA SER A 150 10.94 -2.76 -0.34
C SER A 150 12.16 -2.02 -0.87
N ARG A 151 11.94 -0.94 -1.65
CA ARG A 151 13.00 -0.17 -2.30
C ARG A 151 12.48 1.14 -2.89
N MET A 152 13.40 2.08 -3.17
CA MET A 152 13.17 3.22 -4.05
C MET A 152 14.23 3.31 -5.15
N GLY A 153 13.90 3.88 -6.30
CA GLY A 153 14.91 4.21 -7.30
C GLY A 153 15.92 5.26 -6.78
N LYS A 154 17.19 5.17 -7.21
CA LYS A 154 18.22 6.16 -6.84
C LYS A 154 17.88 7.59 -7.27
N MET A 155 17.00 7.76 -8.26
CA MET A 155 16.49 9.06 -8.68
C MET A 155 15.76 9.84 -7.57
N PHE A 156 15.29 9.18 -6.51
CA PHE A 156 14.62 9.82 -5.37
C PHE A 156 15.59 10.24 -4.26
N TYR A 157 16.87 9.85 -4.34
CA TYR A 157 17.86 10.19 -3.31
C TYR A 157 18.03 11.72 -3.13
N PRO A 158 18.04 12.53 -4.21
CA PRO A 158 18.04 13.99 -4.06
C PRO A 158 16.83 14.52 -3.31
N ASP A 159 15.64 13.94 -3.52
CA ASP A 159 14.40 14.38 -2.85
C ASP A 159 14.44 14.08 -1.33
N VAL A 160 14.96 12.91 -0.95
CA VAL A 160 15.18 12.54 0.46
C VAL A 160 16.25 13.44 1.09
N LYS A 161 17.35 13.71 0.38
CA LYS A 161 18.42 14.58 0.86
C LYS A 161 17.95 16.03 1.06
N ASP A 162 17.17 16.57 0.12
CA ASP A 162 16.56 17.89 0.23
C ASP A 162 15.62 17.97 1.43
N LEU A 163 14.78 16.95 1.63
CA LEU A 163 13.92 16.83 2.79
C LEU A 163 14.73 16.88 4.11
N MET A 164 15.77 16.07 4.24
CA MET A 164 16.59 16.04 5.46
C MET A 164 17.36 17.34 5.71
N THR A 165 17.71 18.07 4.65
CA THR A 165 18.36 19.39 4.77
C THR A 165 17.39 20.44 5.29
N LYS A 166 16.13 20.37 4.85
CA LYS A 166 15.08 21.33 5.23
C LYS A 166 14.41 20.99 6.56
N ASN A 167 14.41 19.71 6.96
CA ASN A 167 13.92 19.26 8.25
C ASN A 167 14.83 18.18 8.85
N ALA A 168 15.63 18.59 9.82
CA ALA A 168 16.56 17.71 10.54
C ALA A 168 15.88 16.77 11.56
N ASN A 169 14.58 16.96 11.83
CA ASN A 169 13.81 16.22 12.84
C ASN A 169 12.91 15.16 12.22
N ILE A 170 13.38 14.54 11.14
CA ILE A 170 12.73 13.38 10.52
C ILE A 170 13.48 12.12 10.92
N TYR A 171 12.73 11.14 11.43
CA TYR A 171 13.26 9.90 11.97
C TYR A 171 12.70 8.70 11.21
N TRP A 172 13.56 7.76 10.87
CA TRP A 172 13.22 6.59 10.07
C TRP A 172 13.19 5.35 10.94
N LEU A 173 12.01 4.72 11.06
CA LEU A 173 11.75 3.61 11.99
C LEU A 173 11.70 2.27 11.27
N ASN A 174 12.04 1.20 12.00
CA ASN A 174 11.77 -0.19 11.62
C ASN A 174 12.28 -0.55 10.21
N LEU A 175 13.48 -0.09 9.85
CA LEU A 175 14.01 -0.25 8.50
C LEU A 175 14.22 -1.71 8.10
N THR A 176 13.78 -2.08 6.90
CA THR A 176 14.27 -3.28 6.24
C THR A 176 15.78 -3.13 5.92
N PRO A 177 16.53 -4.23 5.75
CA PRO A 177 17.95 -4.15 5.35
C PRO A 177 18.17 -3.31 4.08
N THR A 178 17.24 -3.40 3.13
CA THR A 178 17.26 -2.57 1.92
C THR A 178 17.03 -1.10 2.26
N GLY A 179 15.99 -0.77 3.01
CA GLY A 179 15.71 0.61 3.43
C GLY A 179 16.89 1.25 4.15
N LEU A 180 17.49 0.54 5.12
CA LEU A 180 18.67 1.01 5.85
C LEU A 180 19.84 1.30 4.91
N LYS A 181 20.14 0.38 3.98
CA LYS A 181 21.18 0.59 2.98
C LYS A 181 20.93 1.84 2.16
N GLN A 182 19.71 2.03 1.66
CA GLN A 182 19.37 3.19 0.81
C GLN A 182 19.45 4.51 1.57
N LEU A 183 18.97 4.58 2.81
CA LEU A 183 19.07 5.80 3.62
C LEU A 183 20.53 6.17 3.93
N ARG A 184 21.40 5.17 4.18
CA ARG A 184 22.84 5.41 4.33
C ARG A 184 23.48 5.89 3.03
N GLU A 185 23.12 5.34 1.88
CA GLU A 185 23.59 5.83 0.58
C GLU A 185 23.15 7.27 0.29
N VAL A 186 21.97 7.69 0.78
CA VAL A 186 21.49 9.09 0.71
C VAL A 186 22.31 10.01 1.62
N GLY A 187 22.90 9.48 2.70
CA GLY A 187 23.60 10.24 3.72
C GLY A 187 22.72 10.67 4.89
N VAL A 188 21.65 9.94 5.19
CA VAL A 188 20.86 10.14 6.41
C VAL A 188 21.74 9.83 7.62
N ALA A 189 21.82 10.77 8.57
CA ALA A 189 22.63 10.60 9.77
C ALA A 189 22.08 9.48 10.67
N ASP A 190 22.97 8.71 11.31
CA ASP A 190 22.55 7.58 12.18
C ASP A 190 21.63 8.03 13.33
N LYS A 191 21.76 9.27 13.82
CA LYS A 191 20.84 9.84 14.84
C LYS A 191 19.37 9.93 14.37
N ASN A 192 19.14 9.95 13.06
CA ASN A 192 17.83 10.01 12.43
C ASN A 192 17.32 8.60 12.06
N ILE A 193 18.09 7.55 12.36
CA ILE A 193 17.73 6.15 12.10
C ILE A 193 17.45 5.48 13.44
N ILE A 194 16.25 4.92 13.59
CA ILE A 194 15.82 4.23 14.81
C ILE A 194 15.56 2.77 14.48
N THR A 195 16.53 1.94 14.81
CA THR A 195 16.42 0.48 14.73
C THR A 195 15.85 -0.07 16.05
N LYS A 196 14.89 -0.98 15.97
CA LYS A 196 14.49 -1.81 17.11
C LYS A 196 15.48 -2.95 17.31
#